data_AF-A0A8T5SVF5-F1
#
_entry.id   AF-A0A8T5SVF5-F1
#
_cell.length_a   1.000
_cell.length_b   1.000
_cell.length_c   1.000
_cell.angle_alpha   90.00
_cell.angle_beta   90.00
_cell.angle_gamma   90.00
#
_symmetry.space_group_name_H-M   'P 1'
#
loop_
_entity.id
_entity.type
_entity.pdbx_description
1 polymer ?
#
loop_
_entity_poly.entity_id
_entity_poly.type
_entity_poly.pdbx_seq_one_letter_code
_entity_poly.pdbx_strand_id
1 'polypeptide(L)'
;MIDDDFESVFRKMIEQLMESFGGLPEGNITIRSWNGSIVNEPLDRKIEPKSDEPLVEKIDLGESVLILIEGQNDVENPSVEVSGSTIVVQLGPAKKEINIEVGFQIDLEKSNVSHRNGVIEITATKNDNEGTGSNDGFLEIE
;
A
#
# COMPACT_ATOMS: atom_id res chain seq x y z
N MET A 1 17.15 25.94 -35.72
CA MET A 1 16.09 26.95 -35.97
C MET A 1 14.70 26.49 -35.52
N ILE A 2 14.57 25.36 -34.80
CA ILE A 2 13.31 24.95 -34.14
C ILE A 2 13.39 25.15 -32.61
N ASP A 3 14.57 25.47 -32.08
CA ASP A 3 14.81 25.64 -30.65
C ASP A 3 14.41 27.03 -30.11
N ASP A 4 14.43 28.07 -30.96
CA ASP A 4 14.16 29.46 -30.54
C ASP A 4 12.68 29.71 -30.21
N ASP A 5 11.76 29.07 -30.93
CA ASP A 5 10.32 29.26 -30.74
C ASP A 5 9.83 28.58 -29.44
N PHE A 6 10.35 27.40 -29.12
CA PHE A 6 9.99 26.68 -27.89
C PHE A 6 10.52 27.39 -26.64
N GLU A 7 11.77 27.86 -26.67
CA GLU A 7 12.37 28.58 -25.55
C GLU A 7 11.69 29.93 -25.31
N SER A 8 11.24 30.62 -26.36
CA SER A 8 10.51 31.88 -26.24
C SER A 8 9.14 31.72 -25.57
N VAL A 9 8.43 30.63 -25.85
CA VAL A 9 7.14 30.31 -25.23
C VAL A 9 7.36 29.94 -23.76
N PHE A 10 8.36 29.11 -23.49
CA PHE A 10 8.71 28.71 -22.13
C PHE A 10 9.12 29.90 -21.26
N ARG A 11 9.96 30.79 -21.80
CA ARG A 11 10.38 32.02 -21.10
C ARG A 11 9.20 32.95 -20.83
N LYS A 12 8.31 33.17 -21.80
CA LYS A 12 7.09 33.97 -21.60
C LYS A 12 6.16 33.36 -20.55
N MET A 13 6.08 32.04 -20.49
CA MET A 13 5.28 31.33 -19.50
C MET A 13 5.84 31.52 -18.09
N ILE A 14 7.17 31.45 -17.93
CA ILE A 14 7.85 31.72 -16.66
C ILE A 14 7.72 33.19 -16.26
N GLU A 15 7.92 34.13 -17.18
CA GLU A 15 7.79 35.57 -16.91
C GLU A 15 6.38 35.92 -16.41
N GLN A 16 5.33 35.40 -17.06
CA GLN A 16 3.94 35.59 -16.60
C GLN A 16 3.68 34.95 -15.23
N LEU A 17 4.30 33.81 -14.95
CA LEU A 17 4.19 33.15 -13.65
C LEU A 17 4.87 33.99 -12.57
N MET A 18 6.05 34.55 -12.84
CA MET A 18 6.76 35.43 -11.90
C MET A 18 6.07 36.78 -11.68
N GLU A 19 5.45 37.35 -12.72
CA GLU A 19 4.65 38.58 -12.60
C GLU A 19 3.41 38.36 -11.71
N SER A 20 2.77 37.19 -11.82
CA SER A 20 1.60 36.86 -11.00
C SER A 20 1.92 36.61 -9.53
N PHE A 21 3.18 36.34 -9.18
CA PHE A 21 3.63 36.07 -7.81
C PHE A 21 4.23 37.29 -7.07
N GLY A 22 4.35 38.44 -7.74
CA GLY A 22 4.65 39.72 -7.10
C GLY A 22 5.93 39.71 -6.27
N GLY A 23 7.10 39.79 -6.92
CA GLY A 23 8.39 40.03 -6.26
C GLY A 23 8.90 38.84 -5.44
N LEU A 24 9.95 38.18 -5.93
CA LEU A 24 10.62 37.09 -5.22
C LEU A 24 11.18 37.57 -3.86
N PRO A 25 10.87 36.92 -2.72
CA PRO A 25 11.74 37.00 -1.55
C PRO A 25 13.02 36.19 -1.84
N GLU A 26 14.18 36.72 -1.46
CA GLU A 26 15.47 36.04 -1.58
C GLU A 26 15.45 34.70 -0.83
N GLY A 27 15.38 33.59 -1.57
CA GLY A 27 15.41 32.24 -1.04
C GLY A 27 15.21 31.19 -2.12
N ASN A 28 15.90 30.05 -1.99
CA ASN A 28 15.84 28.94 -2.94
C ASN A 28 14.50 28.19 -2.81
N ILE A 29 13.49 28.60 -3.60
CA ILE A 29 12.20 27.91 -3.67
C ILE A 29 12.32 26.75 -4.67
N THR A 30 12.00 25.54 -4.22
CA THR A 30 11.82 24.37 -5.10
C THR A 30 10.33 24.14 -5.33
N ILE A 31 9.85 24.41 -6.54
CA ILE A 31 8.45 24.19 -6.93
C ILE A 31 8.33 22.78 -7.50
N ARG A 32 7.44 21.95 -6.95
CA ARG A 32 7.01 20.67 -7.58
C ARG A 32 5.52 20.75 -7.91
N SER A 33 5.18 20.41 -9.15
CA SER A 33 3.80 20.33 -9.63
C SER A 33 3.35 18.87 -9.65
N TRP A 34 2.30 18.53 -8.89
CA TRP A 34 1.54 17.30 -9.10
C TRP A 34 0.09 17.69 -9.45
N ASN A 35 -0.35 17.32 -10.65
CA ASN A 35 -1.72 17.49 -11.16
C ASN A 35 -2.32 18.91 -11.21
N GLY A 36 -1.51 19.96 -11.39
CA GLY A 36 -2.01 21.27 -11.82
C GLY A 36 -2.61 22.16 -10.74
N SER A 37 -2.36 21.88 -9.46
CA SER A 37 -2.66 22.81 -8.37
C SER A 37 -1.37 23.23 -7.66
N ILE A 38 -1.11 24.54 -7.60
CA ILE A 38 0.03 25.13 -6.90
C ILE A 38 -0.38 25.26 -5.43
N VAL A 39 0.11 24.36 -4.57
CA VAL A 39 -0.14 24.42 -3.13
C VAL A 39 1.04 25.12 -2.46
N ASN A 40 0.79 26.31 -1.89
CA ASN A 40 1.70 26.96 -0.95
C ASN A 40 1.55 26.26 0.41
N GLU A 41 2.38 25.26 0.70
CA GLU A 41 2.45 24.69 2.05
C GLU A 41 3.49 25.43 2.91
N PRO A 42 3.13 25.89 4.11
CA PRO A 42 4.12 26.37 5.07
C PRO A 42 5.06 25.21 5.46
N LEU A 43 6.37 25.50 5.42
CA LEU A 43 7.43 24.66 5.97
C LEU A 43 7.22 24.55 7.48
N ASP A 44 6.47 23.53 7.91
CA ASP A 44 6.58 22.86 9.22
C ASP A 44 5.42 21.87 9.46
N ARG A 45 4.88 21.24 8.40
CA ARG A 45 4.19 19.97 8.62
C ARG A 45 5.26 18.92 8.87
N LYS A 46 5.57 18.68 10.15
CA LYS A 46 6.09 17.39 10.59
C LYS A 46 5.20 16.34 9.96
N ILE A 47 5.70 15.69 8.92
CA ILE A 47 5.09 14.47 8.41
C ILE A 47 5.16 13.53 9.59
N GLU A 48 4.02 13.27 10.23
CA GLU A 48 3.95 12.27 11.28
C GLU A 48 4.55 10.99 10.69
N PRO A 49 5.50 10.33 11.38
CA PRO A 49 6.04 9.08 10.88
C PRO A 49 4.84 8.17 10.60
N LYS A 50 4.74 7.68 9.36
CA LYS A 50 3.76 6.66 8.99
C LYS A 50 3.81 5.59 10.07
N SER A 51 2.67 5.27 10.66
CA SER A 51 2.56 4.25 11.69
C SER A 51 3.37 3.02 11.26
N ASP A 52 4.23 2.50 12.14
CA ASP A 52 4.95 1.24 11.90
C ASP A 52 4.00 0.03 11.86
N GLU A 53 2.69 0.25 12.04
CA GLU A 53 1.66 -0.77 11.91
C GLU A 53 1.36 -1.12 10.45
N PRO A 54 1.38 -2.43 10.10
CA PRO A 54 1.02 -2.90 8.78
C PRO A 54 -0.43 -2.54 8.51
N LEU A 55 -0.69 -1.98 7.33
CA LEU A 55 -2.04 -1.67 6.91
C LEU A 55 -2.70 -2.96 6.45
N VAL A 56 -3.86 -3.28 7.03
CA VAL A 56 -4.65 -4.46 6.66
C VAL A 56 -5.97 -4.00 6.06
N GLU A 57 -6.24 -4.44 4.84
CA GLU A 57 -7.51 -4.24 4.15
C GLU A 57 -8.19 -5.59 3.91
N LYS A 58 -9.51 -5.63 4.14
CA LYS A 58 -10.34 -6.84 3.99
C LYS A 58 -11.50 -6.55 3.06
N ILE A 59 -11.61 -7.35 2.00
CA ILE A 59 -12.62 -7.21 0.95
C ILE A 59 -13.42 -8.51 0.89
N ASP A 60 -14.72 -8.40 1.14
CA ASP A 60 -15.66 -9.52 1.04
C ASP A 60 -16.07 -9.75 -0.43
N LEU A 61 -15.85 -10.97 -0.92
CA LEU A 61 -16.18 -11.40 -2.28
C LEU A 61 -17.37 -12.40 -2.29
N GLY A 62 -18.05 -12.58 -1.16
CA GLY A 62 -19.16 -13.52 -0.98
C GLY A 62 -18.70 -14.90 -0.52
N GLU A 63 -18.16 -15.70 -1.44
CA GLU A 63 -17.68 -17.06 -1.14
C GLU A 63 -16.21 -17.10 -0.67
N SER A 64 -15.53 -15.96 -0.77
CA SER A 64 -14.17 -15.78 -0.31
C SER A 64 -13.96 -14.37 0.22
N VAL A 65 -12.86 -14.19 0.94
CA VAL A 65 -12.41 -12.89 1.43
C VAL A 65 -11.00 -12.66 0.92
N LEU A 66 -10.78 -11.50 0.30
CA LEU A 66 -9.47 -11.02 -0.08
C LEU A 66 -8.91 -10.13 1.03
N ILE A 67 -7.70 -10.44 1.48
CA ILE A 67 -7.00 -9.68 2.51
C ILE A 67 -5.70 -9.16 1.91
N LEU A 68 -5.49 -7.86 2.04
CA LEU A 68 -4.28 -7.17 1.59
C LEU A 68 -3.56 -6.66 2.82
N ILE A 69 -2.30 -7.02 2.95
CA ILE A 69 -1.43 -6.56 4.04
C ILE A 69 -0.27 -5.82 3.39
N GLU A 70 -0.24 -4.51 3.58
CA GLU A 70 0.91 -3.68 3.20
C GLU A 70 2.00 -3.90 4.25
N GLY A 71 2.98 -4.73 3.88
CA GLY A 71 4.21 -4.90 4.65
C GLY A 71 5.17 -3.76 4.39
N GLN A 72 6.10 -3.54 5.31
CA GLN A 72 7.30 -2.78 4.96
C GLN A 72 8.06 -3.59 3.89
N ASN A 73 8.67 -2.93 2.91
CA ASN A 73 9.39 -3.60 1.80
C ASN A 73 10.47 -4.59 2.26
N ASP A 74 10.85 -4.55 3.55
CA ASP A 74 11.88 -5.35 4.18
C ASP A 74 11.33 -6.63 4.88
N VAL A 75 10.05 -7.00 4.67
CA VAL A 75 9.51 -8.26 5.21
C VAL A 75 10.13 -9.46 4.48
N GLU A 76 11.21 -9.97 5.05
CA GLU A 76 11.84 -11.22 4.62
C GLU A 76 11.06 -12.42 5.19
N ASN A 77 10.66 -13.34 4.31
CA ASN A 77 10.04 -14.63 4.65
C ASN A 77 8.79 -14.52 5.56
N PRO A 78 7.69 -13.89 5.10
CA PRO A 78 6.44 -13.96 5.84
C PRO A 78 5.94 -15.41 5.93
N SER A 79 5.17 -15.71 6.97
CA SER A 79 4.42 -16.97 7.05
C SER A 79 2.94 -16.68 7.31
N VAL A 80 2.08 -17.52 6.74
CA VAL A 80 0.64 -17.43 6.91
C VAL A 80 0.14 -18.76 7.46
N GLU A 81 -0.35 -18.73 8.68
CA GLU A 81 -0.98 -19.84 9.38
C GLU A 81 -2.49 -19.61 9.43
N VAL A 82 -3.25 -20.68 9.32
CA VAL A 82 -4.70 -20.68 9.45
C VAL A 82 -5.04 -21.56 10.65
N SER A 83 -5.90 -21.06 11.53
CA SER A 83 -6.49 -21.83 12.62
C SER A 83 -8.00 -21.59 12.64
N GLY A 84 -8.76 -22.57 12.18
CA GLY A 84 -10.23 -22.50 12.05
C GLY A 84 -10.71 -21.36 11.14
N SER A 85 -11.13 -20.25 11.75
CA SER A 85 -11.64 -19.03 11.09
C SER A 85 -10.72 -17.82 11.24
N THR A 86 -9.51 -18.03 11.77
CA THR A 86 -8.51 -16.99 11.98
C THR A 86 -7.30 -17.24 11.10
N ILE A 87 -6.80 -16.18 10.49
CA ILE A 87 -5.55 -16.16 9.72
C ILE A 87 -4.52 -15.39 10.54
N VAL A 88 -3.38 -16.03 10.78
CA VAL A 88 -2.26 -15.50 11.53
C VAL A 88 -1.12 -15.26 10.56
N VAL A 89 -0.72 -14.00 10.40
CA VAL A 89 0.36 -13.60 9.51
C VAL A 89 1.54 -13.13 10.33
N GLN A 90 2.69 -13.80 10.18
CA GLN A 90 3.93 -13.40 10.82
C GLN A 90 4.80 -12.65 9.81
N LEU A 91 5.07 -11.38 10.09
CA LEU A 91 5.91 -10.51 9.27
C LEU A 91 7.35 -10.52 9.79
N GLY A 92 8.22 -11.30 9.14
CA GLY A 92 9.67 -11.26 9.31
C GLY A 92 10.22 -11.61 10.70
N PRO A 93 11.53 -11.41 10.93
CA PRO A 93 12.23 -11.85 12.14
C PRO A 93 11.84 -11.08 13.41
N ALA A 94 11.25 -9.89 13.26
CA ALA A 94 10.70 -9.11 14.36
C ALA A 94 9.39 -9.72 14.91
N LYS A 95 8.88 -10.80 14.29
CA LYS A 95 7.66 -11.53 14.68
C LYS A 95 6.46 -10.62 14.89
N LYS A 96 6.28 -9.64 13.99
CA LYS A 96 5.06 -8.86 14.03
C LYS A 96 3.92 -9.76 13.55
N GLU A 97 3.04 -10.10 14.49
CA GLU A 97 1.93 -10.99 14.25
C GLU A 97 0.66 -10.18 13.98
N ILE A 98 -0.06 -10.57 12.94
CA ILE A 98 -1.35 -10.00 12.57
C ILE A 98 -2.38 -11.13 12.62
N ASN A 99 -3.40 -10.95 13.44
CA ASN A 99 -4.50 -11.89 13.58
C ASN A 99 -5.74 -11.33 12.87
N ILE A 100 -6.26 -12.08 11.91
CA ILE A 100 -7.36 -11.65 11.03
C ILE A 100 -8.50 -12.67 11.11
N GLU A 101 -9.64 -12.23 11.64
CA GLU A 101 -10.85 -13.05 11.70
C GLU A 101 -11.68 -12.92 10.41
N VAL A 102 -11.94 -14.05 9.75
CA VAL A 102 -12.73 -14.10 8.51
C VAL A 102 -14.19 -14.48 8.74
N GLY A 103 -14.51 -15.14 9.87
CA GLY A 103 -15.89 -15.47 10.28
C GLY A 103 -16.48 -16.73 9.63
N PHE A 104 -15.67 -17.53 8.95
CA PHE A 104 -16.03 -18.84 8.41
C PHE A 104 -14.84 -19.79 8.45
N GLN A 105 -15.09 -21.10 8.34
CA GLN A 105 -14.01 -22.08 8.22
C GLN A 105 -13.33 -21.96 6.84
N ILE A 106 -12.01 -21.86 6.84
CA ILE A 106 -11.23 -21.65 5.62
C ILE A 106 -10.92 -23.00 4.95
N ASP A 107 -11.08 -23.06 3.62
CA ASP A 107 -10.66 -24.18 2.79
C ASP A 107 -9.20 -23.96 2.37
N LEU A 108 -8.26 -24.66 3.03
CA LEU A 108 -6.82 -24.53 2.77
C LEU A 108 -6.44 -24.89 1.33
N GLU A 109 -7.14 -25.83 0.69
CA GLU A 109 -6.80 -26.28 -0.67
C GLU A 109 -7.23 -25.28 -1.73
N LYS A 110 -8.27 -24.48 -1.46
CA LYS A 110 -8.79 -23.44 -2.35
C LYS A 110 -8.34 -22.03 -1.99
N SER A 111 -7.62 -21.87 -0.88
CA SER A 111 -7.08 -20.59 -0.45
C SER A 111 -5.66 -20.44 -1.00
N ASN A 112 -5.24 -19.19 -1.23
CA ASN A 112 -3.92 -18.90 -1.80
C ASN A 112 -3.33 -17.67 -1.12
N VAL A 113 -2.00 -17.64 -1.04
CA VAL A 113 -1.22 -16.49 -0.59
C VAL A 113 -0.16 -16.16 -1.63
N SER A 114 -0.01 -14.87 -1.92
CA SER A 114 1.13 -14.37 -2.69
C SER A 114 1.79 -13.20 -1.99
N HIS A 115 3.09 -13.00 -2.23
CA HIS A 115 3.83 -11.87 -1.70
C HIS A 115 4.57 -11.17 -2.84
N ARG A 116 4.10 -9.97 -3.20
CA ARG A 116 4.65 -9.21 -4.34
C ARG A 116 4.72 -7.73 -3.99
N ASN A 117 5.86 -7.10 -4.30
CA ASN A 117 6.09 -5.66 -4.11
C ASN A 117 5.77 -5.15 -2.68
N GLY A 118 6.12 -5.94 -1.66
CA GLY A 118 5.86 -5.59 -0.25
C GLY A 118 4.41 -5.77 0.19
N VAL A 119 3.54 -6.31 -0.66
CA VAL A 119 2.14 -6.59 -0.31
C VAL A 119 1.94 -8.10 -0.24
N ILE A 120 1.38 -8.55 0.89
CA ILE A 120 0.89 -9.92 1.05
C ILE A 120 -0.59 -9.92 0.69
N GLU A 121 -0.93 -10.72 -0.31
CA GLU A 121 -2.30 -10.92 -0.76
C GLU A 121 -2.75 -12.32 -0.34
N ILE A 122 -3.84 -12.40 0.42
CA ILE A 122 -4.40 -13.66 0.92
C ILE A 122 -5.83 -13.76 0.41
N THR A 123 -6.13 -14.79 -0.37
CA THR A 123 -7.50 -15.15 -0.73
C THR A 123 -7.93 -16.33 0.14
N ALA A 124 -8.82 -16.08 1.09
CA ALA A 124 -9.37 -17.07 1.99
C ALA A 124 -10.74 -17.54 1.48
N THR A 125 -10.83 -18.79 1.03
CA THR A 125 -12.05 -19.37 0.48
C THR A 125 -12.84 -20.09 1.55
N LYS A 126 -14.16 -19.94 1.56
CA LYS A 126 -15.03 -20.63 2.52
C LYS A 126 -15.04 -22.14 2.27
N ASN A 127 -14.96 -22.91 3.35
CA ASN A 127 -15.13 -24.36 3.32
C ASN A 127 -16.61 -24.73 3.32
N ASP A 128 -17.09 -25.28 2.21
CA ASP A 128 -18.46 -25.79 2.06
C ASP A 128 -18.63 -27.24 2.54
N ASN A 129 -17.52 -27.95 2.80
CA ASN A 129 -17.57 -29.32 3.26
C ASN A 129 -17.73 -29.35 4.78
N GLU A 130 -18.84 -29.92 5.27
CA GLU A 130 -19.03 -30.28 6.69
C GLU A 130 -18.12 -31.45 7.14
N GLY A 131 -17.06 -31.74 6.40
CA GLY A 131 -16.11 -32.81 6.68
C GLY A 131 -15.04 -32.36 7.66
N THR A 132 -14.69 -33.26 8.59
CA THR A 132 -13.63 -33.16 9.62
C THR A 132 -12.21 -33.14 9.02
N GLY A 133 -11.95 -32.26 8.05
CA GLY A 133 -10.60 -31.89 7.67
C GLY A 133 -9.97 -31.05 8.78
N SER A 134 -8.67 -31.22 9.03
CA SER A 134 -7.92 -30.25 9.83
C SER A 134 -7.95 -28.93 9.06
N ASN A 135 -8.78 -27.97 9.50
CA ASN A 135 -8.82 -26.62 8.94
C ASN A 135 -7.62 -25.77 9.43
N ASP A 136 -6.77 -26.37 10.26
CA ASP A 136 -5.55 -25.76 10.75
C ASP A 136 -4.38 -26.18 9.87
N GLY A 137 -3.56 -25.23 9.47
CA GLY A 137 -2.43 -25.46 8.58
C GLY A 137 -1.72 -24.18 8.14
N PHE A 138 -0.79 -24.31 7.21
CA PHE A 138 -0.04 -23.19 6.64
C PHE A 138 -0.42 -23.01 5.17
N LEU A 139 -0.57 -21.77 4.74
CA LEU A 139 -0.68 -21.43 3.32
C LEU A 139 0.72 -21.17 2.78
N GLU A 140 1.07 -21.86 1.70
CA GLU A 140 2.34 -21.63 1.00
C GLU A 140 2.26 -20.30 0.22
N ILE A 141 3.36 -19.54 0.25
CA ILE A 141 3.47 -18.24 -0.41
C ILE A 141 4.10 -18.43 -1.79
N GLU A 142 3.38 -18.02 -2.84
CA GLU A 142 3.81 -18.04 -4.25
C GLU A 142 4.46 -16.75 -4.75
#